data_AF-A0A925VUA7-F1
#
_entry.id   AF-A0A925VUA7-F1
#
_cell.length_a   1.000
_cell.length_b   1.000
_cell.length_c   1.000
_cell.angle_alpha   90.00
_cell.angle_beta   90.00
_cell.angle_gamma   90.00
#
_symmetry.space_group_name_H-M   'P 1'
#
loop_
_entity.id
_entity.type
_entity.pdbx_description
1 polymer ?
#
loop_
_entity_poly.entity_id
_entity_poly.type
_entity_poly.pdbx_seq_one_letter_code
_entity_poly.pdbx_strand_id
1 'polypeptide(L)'
;MLTSASSSPKDPWLKRFLFGLLLLLLGAPAIQAAWPLVAVVPLDGYTDSVPRPKFGWDSLRANAYQPALERKVEADLGFRPWFVRWRNQVAYWLFEQTQGGGIYFGKDRVLFQQGPIDAYLGRRFLGDEEINHRLKRLRRVQDSLRAHGTQLLFVVAPGKARVLPEMLPDSCVIGWQTRSNYSAAVEKMRQLGINLLDTTPLFLRWKD
;
A
#
# COMPACT_ATOMS: atom_id res chain seq x y z
N MET A 1 43.17 49.56 -10.32
CA MET A 1 43.03 48.09 -10.26
C MET A 1 43.10 47.66 -8.80
N LEU A 2 42.29 46.67 -8.42
CA LEU A 2 42.12 46.05 -7.09
C LEU A 2 40.88 46.50 -6.31
N THR A 3 39.72 45.95 -6.70
CA THR A 3 38.54 45.82 -5.87
C THR A 3 38.79 44.76 -4.80
N SER A 4 38.92 45.18 -3.54
CA SER A 4 39.04 44.29 -2.38
C SER A 4 37.71 43.59 -2.10
N ALA A 5 37.71 42.27 -2.17
CA ALA A 5 36.59 41.44 -1.70
C ALA A 5 36.38 41.65 -0.20
N SER A 6 35.25 42.23 0.18
CA SER A 6 34.82 42.29 1.57
C SER A 6 34.38 40.90 2.01
N SER A 7 35.18 40.26 2.87
CA SER A 7 34.80 39.02 3.52
C SER A 7 33.99 39.36 4.77
N SER A 8 32.70 39.01 4.76
CA SER A 8 31.80 39.20 5.89
C SER A 8 32.31 38.42 7.12
N PRO A 9 32.39 39.04 8.32
CA PRO A 9 32.80 38.34 9.53
C PRO A 9 31.73 37.30 9.89
N LYS A 10 32.04 36.01 9.75
CA LYS A 10 31.13 34.91 10.08
C LYS A 10 30.90 34.87 11.60
N ASP A 11 29.79 35.46 12.05
CA ASP A 11 29.39 35.56 13.46
C ASP A 11 29.45 34.18 14.17
N PRO A 12 30.30 34.01 15.20
CA PRO A 12 30.43 32.74 15.92
C PRO A 12 29.14 32.32 16.62
N TRP A 13 28.25 33.26 16.94
CA TRP A 13 26.97 32.96 17.58
C TRP A 13 26.02 32.25 16.61
N LEU A 14 25.95 32.71 15.35
CA LEU A 14 25.15 32.06 14.31
C LEU A 14 25.58 30.61 14.08
N LYS A 15 26.90 30.33 14.06
CA LYS A 15 27.42 28.96 13.91
C LYS A 15 27.01 28.05 15.07
N ARG A 16 27.12 28.54 16.31
CA ARG A 16 26.73 27.78 17.52
C ARG A 16 25.24 27.50 17.54
N PHE A 17 24.43 28.48 17.16
CA PHE A 17 22.99 28.32 17.02
C PHE A 17 22.64 27.27 15.97
N LEU A 18 23.19 27.37 14.75
CA LEU A 18 22.96 26.40 13.68
C LEU A 18 23.40 24.98 14.08
N PHE A 19 24.52 24.86 14.77
CA PHE A 19 25.00 23.57 15.28
C PHE A 19 24.06 22.99 16.34
N GLY A 20 23.61 23.81 17.30
CA GLY A 20 22.62 23.39 18.30
C GLY A 20 21.30 22.95 17.67
N LEU A 21 20.82 23.70 16.67
CA LEU A 21 19.62 23.36 15.90
C LEU A 21 19.79 22.03 15.15
N LEU A 22 20.96 21.81 14.52
CA LEU A 22 21.26 20.56 13.82
C LEU A 22 21.25 19.36 14.78
N LEU A 23 21.89 19.48 15.95
CA LEU A 23 21.89 18.43 16.97
C LEU A 23 20.47 18.14 17.48
N LEU A 24 19.67 19.19 17.70
CA LEU A 24 18.27 19.03 18.10
C LEU A 24 17.45 18.33 17.02
N LEU A 25 17.63 18.69 15.75
CA LEU A 25 16.91 18.08 14.63
C LEU A 25 17.29 16.60 14.44
N LEU A 26 18.58 16.27 14.61
CA LEU A 26 19.06 14.88 14.55
C LEU A 26 18.59 14.05 15.75
N GLY A 27 18.51 14.67 16.94
CA GLY A 27 18.07 14.03 18.17
C GLY A 27 16.53 13.94 18.32
N ALA A 28 15.78 14.79 17.61
CA ALA A 28 14.33 14.88 17.77
C ALA A 28 13.57 13.55 17.56
N PRO A 29 13.88 12.71 16.54
CA PRO A 29 13.25 11.39 16.40
C PRO A 29 13.50 10.46 17.59
N ALA A 30 14.71 10.50 18.18
CA ALA A 30 15.05 9.68 19.34
C ALA A 30 14.35 10.19 20.61
N ILE A 31 14.32 11.51 20.82
CA ILE A 31 13.59 12.15 21.93
C ILE A 31 12.11 11.81 21.84
N GLN A 32 11.50 11.93 20.65
CA GLN A 32 10.10 11.61 20.41
C GLN A 32 9.78 10.12 20.59
N ALA A 33 10.72 9.22 20.29
CA ALA A 33 10.56 7.78 20.51
C ALA A 33 10.59 7.42 22.01
N ALA A 34 11.45 8.09 22.80
CA ALA A 34 11.55 7.90 24.23
C ALA A 34 10.39 8.54 24.99
N TRP A 35 10.03 9.75 24.60
CA TRP A 35 8.93 10.54 25.15
C TRP A 35 8.03 10.99 24.01
N PRO A 36 6.85 10.37 23.81
CA PRO A 36 5.93 10.72 22.73
C PRO A 36 5.25 12.07 23.01
N LEU A 37 6.01 13.15 22.92
CA LEU A 37 5.57 14.53 23.20
C LEU A 37 4.53 14.99 22.18
N VAL A 38 4.64 14.51 20.94
CA VAL A 38 3.70 14.79 19.85
C VAL A 38 2.88 13.55 19.51
N ALA A 39 1.56 13.66 19.51
CA ALA A 39 0.69 12.58 19.03
C ALA A 39 0.80 12.46 17.50
N VAL A 40 1.38 11.36 17.02
CA VAL A 40 1.49 11.08 15.57
C VAL A 40 0.55 9.93 15.23
N VAL A 41 -0.39 10.17 14.33
CA VAL A 41 -1.30 9.13 13.83
C VAL A 41 -0.48 8.00 13.20
N PRO A 42 -0.67 6.73 13.60
CA PRO A 42 0.09 5.60 13.07
C PRO A 42 -0.16 5.41 11.57
N LEU A 43 0.78 4.73 10.89
CA LEU A 43 0.54 4.28 9.50
C LEU A 43 -0.39 3.07 9.53
N ASP A 44 -1.34 3.02 8.60
CA ASP A 44 -2.13 1.83 8.38
C ASP A 44 -1.27 0.72 7.75
N GLY A 45 -1.55 -0.52 8.13
CA GLY A 45 -0.87 -1.70 7.64
C GLY A 45 -0.56 -2.69 8.75
N TYR A 46 0.10 -3.78 8.37
CA TYR A 46 0.59 -4.77 9.30
C TYR A 46 2.10 -4.61 9.45
N THR A 47 2.57 -4.41 10.68
CA THR A 47 3.99 -4.44 11.01
C THR A 47 4.20 -5.38 12.19
N ASP A 48 5.18 -6.27 12.08
CA ASP A 48 5.55 -7.14 13.19
C ASP A 48 6.10 -6.30 14.36
N SER A 49 5.70 -6.66 15.58
CA SER A 49 6.22 -6.02 16.78
C SER A 49 7.66 -6.49 17.03
N VAL A 50 8.62 -5.57 16.95
CA VAL A 50 10.01 -5.88 17.28
C VAL A 50 10.18 -5.85 18.81
N PRO A 51 10.62 -6.96 19.45
CA PRO A 51 10.80 -6.99 20.90
C PRO A 51 11.98 -6.10 21.33
N ARG A 52 11.92 -5.57 22.56
CA ARG A 52 13.05 -4.84 23.15
C ARG A 52 14.18 -5.81 23.51
N PRO A 53 15.43 -5.58 23.07
CA PRO A 53 16.55 -6.44 23.43
C PRO A 53 16.86 -6.33 24.92
N LYS A 54 17.23 -7.46 25.54
CA LYS A 54 17.75 -7.47 26.91
C LYS A 54 19.25 -7.23 26.88
N PHE A 55 19.70 -6.25 27.65
CA PHE A 55 21.13 -5.98 27.83
C PHE A 55 21.78 -7.12 28.62
N GLY A 56 22.90 -7.65 28.14
CA GLY A 56 23.67 -8.68 28.79
C GLY A 56 25.10 -8.75 28.25
N TRP A 57 26.07 -9.04 29.11
CA TRP A 57 27.47 -9.15 28.71
C TRP A 57 27.71 -10.26 27.68
N ASP A 58 26.97 -11.37 27.79
CA ASP A 58 27.03 -12.47 26.83
C ASP A 58 26.45 -12.08 25.46
N SER A 59 25.35 -11.32 25.43
CA SER A 59 24.73 -10.85 24.19
C SER A 59 25.51 -9.74 23.51
N LEU A 60 26.27 -8.94 24.27
CA LEU A 60 27.24 -7.98 23.74
C LEU A 60 28.45 -8.67 23.10
N ARG A 61 29.10 -9.60 23.81
CA ARG A 61 30.25 -10.34 23.27
C ARG A 61 29.87 -11.17 22.05
N ALA A 62 28.65 -11.73 22.03
CA ALA A 62 28.11 -12.46 20.88
C ALA A 62 27.61 -11.56 19.75
N ASN A 63 27.71 -10.23 19.86
CA ASN A 63 27.23 -9.25 18.87
C ASN A 63 25.74 -9.40 18.52
N ALA A 64 24.92 -9.86 19.47
CA ALA A 64 23.49 -10.05 19.29
C ALA A 64 22.67 -8.85 19.78
N TYR A 65 23.18 -8.10 20.76
CA TYR A 65 22.48 -6.96 21.34
C TYR A 65 22.36 -5.77 20.39
N GLN A 66 23.48 -5.37 19.75
CA GLN A 66 23.52 -4.19 18.89
C GLN A 66 22.57 -4.30 17.68
N PRO A 67 22.60 -5.39 16.88
CA PRO A 67 21.66 -5.53 15.75
C PRO A 67 20.20 -5.56 16.18
N ALA A 68 19.89 -6.14 17.35
CA ALA A 68 18.53 -6.18 17.88
C ALA A 68 18.06 -4.80 18.35
N LEU A 69 18.96 -4.00 18.94
CA LEU A 69 18.68 -2.62 19.32
C LEU A 69 18.48 -1.74 18.08
N GLU A 70 19.33 -1.87 17.06
CA GLU A 70 19.20 -1.16 15.79
C GLU A 70 17.83 -1.41 15.15
N ARG A 71 17.42 -2.67 15.01
CA ARG A 71 16.08 -3.02 14.48
C ARG A 71 14.95 -2.41 15.31
N LYS A 72 15.10 -2.39 16.64
CA LYS A 72 14.08 -1.83 17.54
C LYS A 72 13.97 -0.32 17.36
N VAL A 73 15.12 0.37 17.31
CA VAL A 73 15.16 1.81 17.05
C VAL A 73 14.58 2.12 15.68
N GLU A 74 14.99 1.41 14.63
CA GLU A 74 14.45 1.59 13.28
C GLU A 74 12.92 1.41 13.20
N ALA A 75 12.39 0.43 13.92
CA ALA A 75 10.95 0.16 13.97
C ALA A 75 10.18 1.27 14.71
N ASP A 76 10.72 1.74 15.84
CA ASP A 76 10.07 2.67 16.79
C ASP A 76 10.57 4.13 16.66
N LEU A 77 11.27 4.47 15.58
CA LEU A 77 11.77 5.83 15.34
C LEU A 77 10.64 6.86 15.45
N GLY A 78 10.83 7.86 16.33
CA GLY A 78 9.89 8.95 16.49
C GLY A 78 9.70 9.71 15.18
N PHE A 79 8.47 10.15 14.91
CA PHE A 79 8.07 10.80 13.65
C PHE A 79 8.20 9.94 12.39
N ARG A 80 8.56 8.66 12.45
CA ARG A 80 8.62 7.78 11.27
C ARG A 80 7.33 7.84 10.41
N PRO A 81 6.11 7.74 10.98
CA PRO A 81 4.88 7.88 10.19
C PRO A 81 4.78 9.22 9.46
N TRP A 82 5.22 10.30 10.12
CA TRP A 82 5.17 11.65 9.56
C TRP A 82 6.13 11.79 8.37
N PHE A 83 7.40 11.37 8.53
CA PHE A 83 8.38 11.41 7.45
C PHE A 83 8.01 10.52 6.27
N VAL A 84 7.44 9.33 6.52
CA VAL A 84 6.97 8.44 5.46
C VAL A 84 5.83 9.10 4.67
N ARG A 85 4.84 9.69 5.34
CA ARG A 85 3.75 10.42 4.67
C ARG A 85 4.28 11.60 3.87
N TRP A 86 5.15 12.40 4.48
CA TRP A 86 5.74 13.56 3.81
C TRP A 86 6.52 13.16 2.56
N ARG A 87 7.42 12.16 2.67
CA ARG A 87 8.17 11.63 1.53
C ARG A 87 7.24 11.12 0.42
N ASN A 88 6.21 10.36 0.79
CA ASN A 88 5.23 9.84 -0.18
C ASN A 88 4.43 10.97 -0.84
N GLN A 89 4.09 12.02 -0.09
CA GLN A 89 3.35 13.17 -0.59
C GLN A 89 4.19 14.01 -1.58
N VAL A 90 5.46 14.25 -1.26
CA VAL A 90 6.41 14.91 -2.15
C VAL A 90 6.62 14.09 -3.42
N ALA A 91 6.80 12.77 -3.29
CA ALA A 91 6.91 11.86 -4.43
C ALA A 91 5.67 11.91 -5.34
N TYR A 92 4.48 11.96 -4.73
CA TYR A 92 3.21 12.07 -5.45
C TYR A 92 3.08 13.41 -6.18
N TRP A 93 3.39 14.55 -5.53
CA TRP A 93 3.20 15.88 -6.12
C TRP A 93 4.21 16.23 -7.21
N LEU A 94 5.49 15.93 -6.98
CA LEU A 94 6.57 16.39 -7.85
C LEU A 94 6.93 15.40 -8.95
N PHE A 95 6.75 14.10 -8.69
CA PHE A 95 7.28 13.05 -9.56
C PHE A 95 6.24 12.07 -10.05
N GLU A 96 4.99 12.17 -9.58
CA GLU A 96 3.91 11.22 -9.90
C GLU A 96 4.40 9.77 -9.66
N GLN A 97 5.05 9.58 -8.51
CA GLN A 97 5.59 8.30 -8.07
C GLN A 97 4.95 7.85 -6.77
N THR A 98 4.75 6.54 -6.67
CA THR A 98 4.43 5.90 -5.40
C THR A 98 5.59 4.98 -5.01
N GLN A 99 5.86 4.92 -3.71
CA GLN A 99 6.93 4.07 -3.16
C GLN A 99 6.47 2.62 -2.93
N GLY A 100 5.18 2.33 -3.20
CA GLY A 100 4.63 0.98 -3.14
C GLY A 100 4.72 0.33 -4.52
N GLY A 101 5.47 -0.77 -4.63
CA GLY A 101 5.59 -1.50 -5.90
C GLY A 101 4.22 -1.91 -6.45
N GLY A 102 4.06 -1.81 -7.77
CA GLY A 102 2.83 -2.23 -8.46
C GLY A 102 1.65 -1.26 -8.36
N ILE A 103 1.89 0.03 -8.10
CA ILE A 103 0.88 1.09 -8.22
C ILE A 103 1.20 1.96 -9.43
N TYR A 104 0.20 2.15 -10.29
CA TYR A 104 0.24 2.99 -11.49
C TYR A 104 -0.57 4.25 -11.29
N PHE A 105 -0.07 5.36 -11.83
CA PHE A 105 -0.85 6.57 -12.03
C PHE A 105 -1.73 6.40 -13.26
N GLY A 106 -3.03 6.51 -13.03
CA GLY A 106 -4.02 6.73 -14.07
C GLY A 106 -4.18 8.22 -14.39
N LYS A 107 -5.14 8.51 -15.26
CA LYS A 107 -5.57 9.88 -15.55
C LYS A 107 -6.12 10.54 -14.29
N ASP A 108 -6.01 11.86 -14.23
CA ASP A 108 -6.40 12.67 -13.07
C ASP A 108 -5.76 12.23 -11.74
N ARG A 109 -4.56 11.63 -11.83
CA ARG A 109 -3.78 11.11 -10.70
C ARG A 109 -4.49 10.03 -9.88
N VAL A 110 -5.45 9.34 -10.48
CA VAL A 110 -6.10 8.18 -9.83
C VAL A 110 -5.11 7.04 -9.71
N LEU A 111 -4.95 6.50 -8.50
CA LEU A 111 -4.02 5.39 -8.25
C LEU A 111 -4.70 4.04 -8.51
N PHE A 112 -4.03 3.22 -9.32
CA PHE A 112 -4.42 1.85 -9.64
C PHE A 112 -3.36 0.86 -9.22
N GLN A 113 -3.76 -0.33 -8.77
CA GLN A 113 -2.84 -1.43 -8.55
C GLN A 113 -2.71 -2.30 -9.81
N GLN A 114 -1.52 -2.83 -10.06
CA GLN A 114 -1.22 -3.68 -11.22
C GLN A 114 -2.14 -4.91 -11.30
N GLY A 115 -2.32 -5.62 -10.18
CA GLY A 115 -3.09 -6.86 -10.15
C GLY A 115 -4.53 -6.69 -10.64
N PRO A 116 -5.29 -5.72 -10.10
CA PRO A 116 -6.62 -5.38 -10.60
C PRO A 116 -6.65 -4.93 -12.07
N ILE A 117 -5.67 -4.17 -12.55
CA ILE A 117 -5.56 -3.80 -13.98
C ILE A 117 -5.39 -5.07 -14.82
N ASP A 118 -4.43 -5.93 -14.47
CA ASP A 118 -4.15 -7.16 -15.20
C ASP A 118 -5.36 -8.11 -15.21
N ALA A 119 -6.10 -8.18 -14.10
CA ALA A 119 -7.33 -8.95 -14.00
C ALA A 119 -8.45 -8.36 -14.87
N TYR A 120 -8.57 -7.03 -14.94
CA TYR A 120 -9.51 -6.32 -15.81
C TYR A 120 -9.19 -6.55 -17.29
N LEU A 121 -7.90 -6.46 -17.66
CA LEU A 121 -7.39 -6.71 -19.01
C LEU A 121 -7.32 -8.20 -19.40
N GLY A 122 -7.76 -9.12 -18.53
CA GLY A 122 -7.76 -10.56 -18.80
C GLY A 122 -6.37 -11.22 -18.84
N ARG A 123 -5.30 -10.51 -18.51
CA ARG A 123 -3.90 -11.04 -18.50
C ARG A 123 -3.68 -12.16 -17.48
N ARG A 124 -4.56 -12.25 -16.48
CA ARG A 124 -4.55 -13.29 -15.44
C ARG A 124 -5.71 -14.27 -15.58
N PHE A 125 -6.24 -14.45 -16.79
CA PHE A 125 -7.33 -15.37 -17.03
C PHE A 125 -6.88 -16.81 -16.78
N LEU A 126 -7.60 -17.52 -15.90
CA LEU A 126 -7.30 -18.90 -15.50
C LEU A 126 -7.71 -19.93 -16.55
N GLY A 127 -8.53 -19.54 -17.53
CA GLY A 127 -9.18 -20.45 -18.47
C GLY A 127 -10.54 -20.93 -17.97
N ASP A 128 -11.44 -21.21 -18.90
CA ASP A 128 -12.82 -21.62 -18.60
C ASP A 128 -12.90 -22.95 -17.85
N GLU A 129 -12.02 -23.91 -18.17
CA GLU A 129 -12.00 -25.23 -17.53
C GLU A 129 -11.70 -25.12 -16.03
N GLU A 130 -10.68 -24.35 -15.65
CA GLU A 130 -10.29 -24.17 -14.25
C GLU A 130 -11.38 -23.40 -13.47
N ILE A 131 -11.96 -22.37 -14.09
CA ILE A 131 -13.07 -21.62 -13.50
C ILE A 131 -14.28 -22.54 -13.29
N ASN A 132 -14.64 -23.32 -14.30
CA ASN A 132 -15.73 -24.29 -14.24
C ASN A 132 -15.51 -25.33 -13.13
N HIS A 133 -14.28 -25.87 -13.03
CA HIS A 133 -13.91 -26.81 -11.98
C HIS A 133 -14.12 -26.22 -10.58
N ARG A 134 -13.63 -24.99 -10.34
CA ARG A 134 -13.80 -24.28 -9.06
C ARG A 134 -15.26 -23.98 -8.74
N LEU A 135 -16.04 -23.54 -9.73
CA LEU A 135 -17.44 -23.17 -9.51
C LEU A 135 -18.35 -24.39 -9.31
N LYS A 136 -18.07 -25.53 -9.94
CA LYS A 136 -18.75 -26.79 -9.60
C LYS A 136 -18.52 -27.21 -8.14
N ARG A 137 -17.34 -26.93 -7.58
CA ARG A 137 -17.05 -27.16 -6.15
C ARG A 137 -17.80 -26.15 -5.27
N LEU A 138 -17.80 -24.87 -5.64
CA LEU A 138 -18.58 -23.85 -4.94
C LEU A 138 -20.08 -24.19 -4.92
N ARG A 139 -20.62 -24.70 -6.03
CA ARG A 139 -22.01 -25.16 -6.10
C ARG A 139 -22.30 -26.28 -5.10
N ARG A 140 -21.40 -27.28 -5.01
CA ARG A 140 -21.52 -28.35 -4.00
C ARG A 140 -21.49 -27.81 -2.57
N VAL A 141 -20.68 -26.80 -2.30
CA VAL A 141 -20.66 -26.12 -0.98
C VAL A 141 -22.00 -25.45 -0.72
N GLN A 142 -22.55 -24.70 -1.69
CA GLN A 142 -23.87 -24.09 -1.57
C GLN A 142 -24.97 -25.13 -1.29
N ASP A 143 -24.95 -26.27 -1.99
CA ASP A 143 -25.93 -27.34 -1.80
C ASP A 143 -25.83 -27.97 -0.41
N SER A 144 -24.60 -28.22 0.06
CA SER A 144 -24.36 -28.75 1.40
C SER A 144 -24.83 -27.77 2.48
N LEU A 145 -24.50 -26.49 2.36
CA LEU A 145 -24.97 -25.46 3.31
C LEU A 145 -26.50 -25.37 3.32
N ARG A 146 -27.14 -25.41 2.14
CA ARG A 146 -28.59 -25.38 2.01
C ARG A 146 -29.26 -26.59 2.67
N ALA A 147 -28.67 -27.78 2.56
CA ALA A 147 -29.15 -28.98 3.23
C ALA A 147 -29.11 -28.87 4.77
N HIS A 148 -28.23 -28.02 5.30
CA HIS A 148 -28.13 -27.70 6.74
C HIS A 148 -28.83 -26.37 7.09
N GLY A 149 -29.78 -25.91 6.26
CA GLY A 149 -30.57 -24.70 6.53
C GLY A 149 -29.82 -23.38 6.37
N THR A 150 -28.61 -23.39 5.82
CA THR A 150 -27.79 -22.18 5.62
C THR A 150 -27.78 -21.74 4.15
N GLN A 151 -28.12 -20.48 3.88
CA GLN A 151 -28.02 -19.90 2.54
C GLN A 151 -26.63 -19.33 2.32
N LEU A 152 -26.00 -19.70 1.21
CA LEU A 152 -24.77 -19.04 0.73
C LEU A 152 -25.16 -17.94 -0.26
N LEU A 153 -24.54 -16.75 -0.15
CA LEU A 153 -24.61 -15.69 -1.16
C LEU A 153 -23.18 -15.29 -1.53
N PHE A 154 -22.81 -15.48 -2.80
CA PHE A 154 -21.54 -15.04 -3.31
C PHE A 154 -21.65 -13.59 -3.79
N VAL A 155 -20.89 -12.67 -3.19
CA VAL A 155 -20.90 -11.25 -3.56
C VAL A 155 -19.65 -10.90 -4.35
N VAL A 156 -19.83 -10.43 -5.60
CA VAL A 156 -18.72 -9.94 -6.42
C VAL A 156 -18.59 -8.45 -6.25
N ALA A 157 -17.46 -8.00 -5.71
CA ALA A 157 -17.08 -6.59 -5.63
C ALA A 157 -16.18 -6.22 -6.82
N PRO A 158 -16.53 -5.18 -7.60
CA PRO A 158 -15.72 -4.76 -8.73
C PRO A 158 -14.44 -4.05 -8.26
N GLY A 159 -13.35 -4.23 -9.01
CA GLY A 159 -12.13 -3.44 -8.83
C GLY A 159 -12.21 -2.09 -9.54
N LYS A 160 -11.40 -1.11 -9.10
CA LYS A 160 -11.35 0.25 -9.69
C LYS A 160 -11.19 0.23 -11.21
N ALA A 161 -10.33 -0.63 -11.75
CA ALA A 161 -10.08 -0.72 -13.20
C ALA A 161 -11.34 -1.09 -14.01
N ARG A 162 -12.32 -1.78 -13.40
CA ARG A 162 -13.59 -2.15 -14.04
C ARG A 162 -14.65 -1.05 -13.93
N VAL A 163 -14.64 -0.28 -12.85
CA VAL A 163 -15.61 0.81 -12.62
C VAL A 163 -15.16 2.12 -13.26
N LEU A 164 -13.84 2.36 -13.30
CA LEU A 164 -13.20 3.57 -13.81
C LEU A 164 -12.21 3.27 -14.95
N PRO A 165 -12.61 2.53 -16.01
CA PRO A 165 -11.69 2.23 -17.12
C PRO A 165 -11.19 3.49 -17.84
N GLU A 166 -11.97 4.56 -17.86
CA GLU A 166 -11.64 5.86 -18.44
C GLU A 166 -10.44 6.53 -17.74
N MET A 167 -10.20 6.19 -16.48
CA MET A 167 -9.09 6.72 -15.68
C MET A 167 -7.81 5.89 -15.80
N LEU A 168 -7.83 4.78 -16.55
CA LEU A 168 -6.60 4.00 -16.78
C LEU A 168 -5.60 4.80 -17.63
N PRO A 169 -4.28 4.61 -17.42
CA PRO A 169 -3.28 5.28 -18.25
C PRO A 169 -3.34 4.76 -19.69
N ASP A 170 -3.05 5.62 -20.68
CA ASP A 170 -3.15 5.28 -22.10
C ASP A 170 -2.23 4.12 -22.52
N SER A 171 -1.17 3.87 -21.74
CA SER A 171 -0.28 2.71 -21.90
C SER A 171 -0.97 1.37 -21.62
N CYS A 172 -2.10 1.37 -20.93
CA CYS A 172 -2.96 0.20 -20.82
C CYS A 172 -3.66 -0.02 -22.16
N VAL A 173 -3.04 -0.84 -23.01
CA VAL A 173 -3.70 -1.34 -24.22
C VAL A 173 -4.89 -2.21 -23.78
N ILE A 174 -6.09 -1.64 -23.87
CA ILE A 174 -7.33 -2.40 -23.79
C ILE A 174 -7.42 -3.18 -25.11
N GLY A 175 -6.78 -4.34 -25.14
CA GLY A 175 -6.96 -5.27 -26.25
C GLY A 175 -8.43 -5.62 -26.41
N TRP A 176 -8.87 -5.86 -27.64
CA TRP A 176 -10.23 -6.30 -27.96
C TRP A 176 -10.63 -7.46 -27.04
N GLN A 177 -11.60 -7.19 -26.16
CA GLN A 177 -12.26 -8.08 -25.21
C GLN A 177 -11.51 -9.38 -24.86
N THR A 178 -10.47 -9.28 -24.04
CA THR A 178 -9.85 -10.48 -23.45
C THR A 178 -10.79 -11.02 -22.38
N ARG A 179 -11.31 -12.24 -22.58
CA ARG A 179 -12.10 -12.97 -21.57
C ARG A 179 -11.37 -12.92 -20.23
N SER A 180 -12.07 -12.50 -19.17
CA SER A 180 -11.50 -12.30 -17.83
C SER A 180 -12.06 -13.33 -16.85
N ASN A 181 -11.39 -13.51 -15.71
CA ASN A 181 -11.91 -14.37 -14.63
C ASN A 181 -13.29 -13.90 -14.18
N TYR A 182 -13.50 -12.58 -14.10
CA TYR A 182 -14.78 -12.00 -13.72
C TYR A 182 -15.89 -12.39 -14.70
N SER A 183 -15.69 -12.13 -16.00
CA SER A 183 -16.73 -12.37 -17.01
C SER A 183 -17.09 -13.85 -17.11
N ALA A 184 -16.08 -14.73 -17.13
CA ALA A 184 -16.29 -16.17 -17.17
C ALA A 184 -16.93 -16.70 -15.88
N ALA A 185 -16.52 -16.19 -14.71
CA ALA A 185 -17.07 -16.64 -13.43
C ALA A 185 -18.54 -16.20 -13.25
N VAL A 186 -18.88 -14.95 -13.56
CA VAL A 186 -20.26 -14.46 -13.45
C VAL A 186 -21.18 -15.23 -14.40
N GLU A 187 -20.76 -15.43 -15.65
CA GLU A 187 -21.49 -16.24 -16.63
C GLU A 187 -21.73 -17.65 -16.09
N LYS A 188 -20.66 -18.31 -15.62
CA LYS A 188 -20.75 -19.70 -15.18
C LYS A 188 -21.49 -19.89 -13.86
N MET A 189 -21.37 -18.95 -12.93
CA MET A 189 -22.12 -18.96 -11.67
C MET A 189 -23.63 -18.89 -11.93
N ARG A 190 -24.06 -18.03 -12.87
CA ARG A 190 -25.47 -17.94 -13.28
C ARG A 190 -25.95 -19.26 -13.90
N GLN A 191 -25.17 -19.87 -14.79
CA GLN A 191 -25.49 -21.18 -15.38
C GLN A 191 -25.62 -22.30 -14.34
N LEU A 192 -24.75 -22.31 -13.31
CA LEU A 192 -24.76 -23.32 -12.25
C LEU A 192 -25.80 -23.05 -11.15
N GLY A 193 -26.57 -21.96 -11.25
CA GLY A 193 -27.52 -21.56 -10.22
C GLY A 193 -26.86 -21.23 -8.87
N ILE A 194 -25.62 -20.74 -8.88
CA ILE A 194 -24.96 -20.23 -7.67
C ILE A 194 -25.60 -18.90 -7.29
N ASN A 195 -25.95 -18.75 -6.01
CA ASN A 195 -26.55 -17.53 -5.50
C ASN A 195 -25.52 -16.41 -5.60
N LEU A 196 -25.74 -15.46 -6.50
CA LEU A 196 -24.77 -14.44 -6.87
C LEU A 196 -25.37 -13.03 -6.73
N LEU A 197 -24.71 -12.19 -5.95
CA LEU A 197 -24.89 -10.74 -5.98
C LEU A 197 -23.71 -10.12 -6.73
N ASP A 198 -23.91 -9.86 -8.02
CA ASP A 198 -22.95 -9.11 -8.83
C ASP A 198 -23.18 -7.61 -8.65
N THR A 199 -22.28 -6.96 -7.90
CA THR A 199 -22.40 -5.52 -7.62
C THR A 199 -21.82 -4.65 -8.74
N THR A 200 -21.12 -5.22 -9.71
CA THR A 200 -20.50 -4.44 -10.80
C THR A 200 -21.49 -3.54 -11.54
N PRO A 201 -22.67 -4.01 -11.99
CA PRO A 201 -23.65 -3.16 -12.67
C PRO A 201 -24.26 -2.09 -11.77
N LEU A 202 -24.20 -2.26 -10.44
CA LEU A 202 -24.68 -1.27 -9.48
C LEU A 202 -23.66 -0.13 -9.35
N PHE A 203 -22.38 -0.45 -9.17
CA PHE A 203 -21.31 0.54 -9.09
C PHE A 203 -21.16 1.34 -10.37
N LEU A 204 -21.34 0.71 -11.54
CA LEU A 204 -21.34 1.44 -12.81
C LEU A 204 -22.50 2.44 -12.90
N ARG A 205 -23.68 2.08 -12.38
CA ARG A 205 -24.86 2.97 -12.35
C ARG A 205 -24.75 4.10 -11.32
N TRP A 206 -24.02 3.90 -10.23
CA TRP A 206 -23.81 4.93 -9.20
C TRP A 206 -22.67 5.90 -9.52
N LYS A 207 -21.83 5.55 -10.50
CA LYS A 207 -20.74 6.40 -10.96
C LYS A 207 -21.26 7.57 -11.78
N ASP A 208 -22.35 7.35 -12.53
CA ASP A 208 -23.02 8.31 -13.39
C ASP A 208 -24.13 9.05 -12.62
#